data_AF-A0A1W9XBT7-F1
#
_entry.id   AF-A0A1W9XBT7-F1
#
_cell.length_a   1.000
_cell.length_b   1.000
_cell.length_c   1.000
_cell.angle_alpha   90.00
_cell.angle_beta   90.00
_cell.angle_gamma   90.00
#
_symmetry.space_group_name_H-M   'P 1'
#
loop_
_entity.id
_entity.type
_entity.pdbx_description
1 polymer ?
#
loop_
_entity_poly.entity_id
_entity_poly.type
_entity_poly.pdbx_seq_one_letter_code
_entity_poly.pdbx_strand_id
1 'polypeptide(L)'
;MDQKALFKQMIDFQKTTFDNSFKAMSTLQEQGEKMVNMFLEQATWLPEEGKGAINNWISAYTKGREDFKDAVESNFDKVQKYFSESEGSDE
;
A
#
# COMPACT_ATOMS: atom_id res chain seq x y z
N MET A 1 18.49 -25.59 12.28
CA MET A 1 18.09 -24.17 12.16
C MET A 1 16.92 -23.97 13.08
N ASP A 2 16.97 -22.97 13.95
CA ASP A 2 15.87 -22.63 14.83
C ASP A 2 14.63 -22.26 13.97
N GLN A 3 13.50 -22.89 14.25
CA GLN A 3 12.22 -22.64 13.59
C GLN A 3 11.82 -21.16 13.68
N LYS A 4 12.22 -20.47 14.77
CA LYS A 4 12.01 -19.03 14.96
C LYS A 4 12.80 -18.20 13.93
N ALA A 5 14.06 -18.56 13.64
CA ALA A 5 14.90 -17.88 12.66
C ALA A 5 14.38 -18.04 11.21
N LEU A 6 13.89 -19.24 10.86
CA LEU A 6 13.26 -19.49 9.56
C LEU A 6 11.96 -18.71 9.39
N PHE A 7 11.16 -18.60 10.46
CA PHE A 7 9.93 -17.81 10.45
C PHE A 7 10.21 -16.30 10.27
N LYS A 8 11.19 -15.76 11.01
CA LYS A 8 11.62 -14.35 10.87
C LYS A 8 12.03 -14.04 9.42
N GLN A 9 12.86 -14.89 8.83
CA GLN A 9 13.28 -14.74 7.42
C GLN A 9 12.09 -14.76 6.45
N MET A 10 11.09 -15.62 6.68
CA MET A 10 9.88 -15.63 5.85
C MET A 10 9.06 -14.34 5.97
N ILE A 11 8.89 -13.81 7.19
CA ILE A 11 8.18 -12.55 7.41
C ILE A 11 8.91 -11.38 6.75
N ASP A 12 10.24 -11.29 6.91
CA ASP A 12 11.05 -10.23 6.30
C ASP A 12 11.01 -10.31 4.76
N PHE A 13 11.02 -11.52 4.21
CA PHE A 13 10.84 -11.75 2.78
C PHE A 13 9.45 -11.29 2.29
N GLN A 14 8.38 -11.65 3.00
CA GLN A 14 7.02 -11.24 2.66
C GLN A 14 6.85 -9.72 2.73
N LYS A 15 7.39 -9.07 3.77
CA LYS A 15 7.37 -7.62 3.90
C LYS A 15 8.11 -6.94 2.76
N THR A 16 9.33 -7.38 2.46
CA THR A 16 10.13 -6.83 1.35
C THR A 16 9.42 -7.00 -0.01
N THR A 17 8.82 -8.17 -0.23
CA THR A 17 8.04 -8.44 -1.46
C THR A 17 6.85 -7.50 -1.57
N PHE A 18 6.09 -7.36 -0.48
CA PHE A 18 4.96 -6.45 -0.40
C PHE A 18 5.39 -4.99 -0.67
N ASP A 19 6.40 -4.48 0.02
CA ASP A 19 6.87 -3.10 -0.11
C ASP A 19 7.27 -2.78 -1.56
N ASN A 20 7.98 -3.70 -2.22
CA ASN A 20 8.40 -3.55 -3.61
C ASN A 20 7.21 -3.60 -4.58
N SER A 21 6.32 -4.58 -4.44
CA SER A 21 5.12 -4.71 -5.28
C SER A 21 4.17 -3.52 -5.11
N PHE A 22 3.96 -3.08 -3.87
CA PHE A 22 3.13 -1.93 -3.55
C PHE A 22 3.71 -0.65 -4.13
N LYS A 23 5.03 -0.43 -4.03
CA LYS A 23 5.70 0.72 -4.64
C LYS A 23 5.54 0.75 -6.16
N ALA A 24 5.73 -0.40 -6.81
CA ALA A 24 5.54 -0.52 -8.26
C ALA A 24 4.09 -0.21 -8.67
N MET A 25 3.11 -0.79 -7.97
CA MET A 25 1.69 -0.51 -8.19
C MET A 25 1.35 0.96 -7.95
N SER A 26 1.89 1.56 -6.89
CA SER A 26 1.65 2.97 -6.55
C SER A 26 2.16 3.91 -7.64
N THR A 27 3.35 3.61 -8.18
CA THR A 27 3.94 4.37 -9.29
C THR A 27 3.07 4.29 -10.55
N LEU A 28 2.57 3.10 -10.89
CA LEU A 28 1.68 2.91 -12.04
C LEU A 28 0.37 3.67 -11.87
N GLN A 29 -0.21 3.64 -10.68
CA GLN A 29 -1.41 4.41 -10.37
C GLN A 29 -1.15 5.91 -10.50
N GLU A 30 -0.06 6.45 -9.93
CA GLU A 30 0.27 7.88 -10.04
C GLU A 30 0.45 8.34 -11.49
N GLN A 31 1.04 7.50 -12.34
CA GLN A 31 1.14 7.77 -13.78
C GLN A 31 -0.24 7.72 -14.45
N GLY A 32 -1.08 6.76 -14.07
CA GLY A 32 -2.47 6.66 -14.52
C GLY A 32 -3.30 7.88 -14.15
N GLU A 33 -3.23 8.32 -12.90
CA GLU A 33 -3.92 9.52 -12.40
C GLU A 33 -3.50 10.76 -13.18
N LYS A 34 -2.20 10.93 -13.46
CA LYS A 34 -1.71 12.02 -14.33
C LYS A 34 -2.33 11.96 -15.72
N MET A 35 -2.38 10.78 -16.35
CA MET A 35 -3.01 10.60 -17.66
C MET A 35 -4.51 10.92 -17.64
N VAL A 36 -5.23 10.48 -16.61
CA VAL A 36 -6.65 10.78 -16.44
C VAL A 36 -6.85 12.29 -16.26
N ASN A 37 -6.05 12.96 -15.41
CA ASN A 37 -6.15 14.39 -15.20
C ASN A 37 -5.94 15.18 -16.49
N MET A 38 -4.89 14.85 -17.27
CA MET A 38 -4.68 15.48 -18.58
C MET A 38 -5.85 15.25 -19.54
N PHE A 39 -6.45 14.05 -19.52
CA PHE A 39 -7.62 13.75 -20.35
C PHE A 39 -8.85 14.56 -19.93
N LEU A 40 -9.09 14.71 -18.62
CA LEU A 40 -10.21 15.50 -18.09
C LEU A 40 -10.07 16.99 -18.40
N GLU A 41 -8.86 17.53 -18.37
CA GLU A 41 -8.59 18.92 -18.77
C GLU A 41 -8.97 19.19 -20.23
N GLN A 42 -8.79 18.21 -21.11
CA GLN A 42 -9.12 18.30 -22.53
C GLN A 42 -10.57 17.91 -22.86
N ALA A 43 -11.29 17.31 -21.91
CA ALA A 43 -12.66 16.83 -22.10
C ALA A 43 -13.68 17.98 -22.02
N THR A 44 -13.74 18.80 -23.07
CA THR A 44 -14.72 19.89 -23.22
C THR A 44 -16.18 19.43 -23.22
N TRP A 45 -16.41 18.14 -23.47
CA TRP A 45 -17.72 17.50 -23.44
C TRP A 45 -18.17 17.09 -22.03
N LEU A 46 -17.28 17.09 -21.03
CA LEU A 46 -17.60 16.67 -19.67
C LEU A 46 -17.95 17.88 -18.80
N PRO A 47 -19.16 17.94 -18.21
CA PRO A 47 -19.52 18.98 -17.24
C PRO A 47 -18.65 18.93 -15.99
N GLU A 48 -18.60 20.05 -15.27
CA GLU A 48 -17.71 20.22 -14.11
C GLU A 48 -18.06 19.31 -12.93
N GLU A 49 -19.33 18.99 -12.76
CA GLU A 49 -19.79 17.97 -11.81
C GLU A 49 -19.19 16.59 -12.13
N GLY A 50 -19.12 16.23 -13.41
CA GLY A 50 -18.52 14.97 -13.86
C GLY A 50 -17.02 14.92 -13.61
N LYS A 51 -16.30 16.03 -13.86
CA LYS A 51 -14.87 16.14 -13.50
C LYS A 51 -14.68 16.02 -11.98
N GLY A 52 -15.53 16.66 -11.20
CA GLY A 52 -15.53 16.56 -9.73
C GLY A 52 -15.73 15.13 -9.23
N ALA A 53 -16.68 14.40 -9.81
CA ALA A 53 -16.92 13.00 -9.46
C ALA A 53 -15.70 12.11 -9.74
N ILE A 54 -15.01 12.32 -10.87
CA ILE A 54 -13.81 11.54 -11.22
C ILE A 54 -12.64 11.91 -10.30
N ASN A 55 -12.43 13.19 -9.99
CA ASN A 55 -11.40 13.63 -9.05
C ASN A 55 -11.62 13.07 -7.64
N ASN A 56 -12.86 13.04 -7.18
CA ASN A 56 -13.22 12.43 -5.90
C ASN A 56 -12.97 10.93 -5.90
N TRP A 57 -13.29 10.24 -7.01
CA TRP A 57 -13.02 8.81 -7.17
C TRP A 57 -11.51 8.50 -7.14
N ILE A 58 -10.71 9.28 -7.87
CA ILE A 58 -9.24 9.17 -7.83
C ILE A 58 -8.75 9.34 -6.39
N SER A 59 -9.15 10.42 -5.73
CA SER A 59 -8.73 10.73 -4.35
C SER A 59 -9.11 9.62 -3.36
N ALA A 60 -10.31 9.05 -3.50
CA ALA A 60 -10.75 7.93 -2.68
C ALA A 60 -9.92 6.66 -2.94
N TYR A 61 -9.55 6.41 -4.20
CA TYR A 61 -8.70 5.28 -4.57
C TYR A 61 -7.27 5.44 -4.06
N THR A 62 -6.67 6.63 -4.17
CA THR A 62 -5.36 6.95 -3.58
C THR A 62 -5.38 6.75 -2.07
N LYS A 63 -6.41 7.28 -1.38
CA LYS A 63 -6.57 7.09 0.06
C LYS A 63 -6.72 5.62 0.44
N GLY A 64 -7.58 4.87 -0.26
CA GLY A 64 -7.79 3.45 0.02
C GLY A 64 -6.52 2.63 -0.13
N ARG A 65 -5.67 2.97 -1.11
CA ARG A 65 -4.35 2.37 -1.27
C ARG A 65 -3.43 2.66 -0.08
N GLU A 66 -3.37 3.91 0.39
CA GLU A 66 -2.56 4.30 1.54
C GLU A 66 -3.05 3.62 2.83
N ASP A 67 -4.36 3.66 3.10
CA ASP A 67 -4.96 3.01 4.25
C ASP A 67 -4.67 1.48 4.25
N PHE A 68 -4.67 0.84 3.07
CA PHE A 68 -4.28 -0.56 2.93
C PHE A 68 -2.80 -0.81 3.26
N LYS A 69 -1.90 0.07 2.79
CA LYS A 69 -0.48 -0.02 3.12
C LYS A 69 -0.25 0.05 4.62
N ASP A 70 -0.85 1.05 5.27
CA ASP A 70 -0.70 1.28 6.71
C ASP A 70 -1.22 0.09 7.51
N ALA A 71 -2.34 -0.51 7.08
CA ALA A 71 -2.88 -1.71 7.70
C ALA A 71 -1.92 -2.91 7.57
N VAL A 72 -1.30 -3.10 6.41
CA VAL A 72 -0.32 -4.18 6.19
C VAL A 72 0.95 -3.95 7.00
N GLU A 73 1.52 -2.73 6.98
CA GLU A 73 2.70 -2.37 7.78
C GLU A 73 2.45 -2.56 9.28
N SER A 74 1.30 -2.08 9.79
CA SER A 74 0.92 -2.28 11.20
C SER A 74 0.81 -3.76 11.58
N ASN A 75 0.33 -4.61 10.68
CA ASN A 75 0.24 -6.05 10.94
C ASN A 75 1.61 -6.74 10.92
N PHE A 76 2.52 -6.34 10.01
CA PHE A 76 3.90 -6.81 10.03
C PHE A 76 4.61 -6.43 11.33
N ASP A 77 4.43 -5.19 11.80
CA ASP A 77 5.02 -4.71 13.06
C ASP A 77 4.49 -5.50 14.26
N LYS A 78 3.17 -5.78 14.32
CA LYS A 78 2.57 -6.60 15.38
C LYS A 78 3.13 -8.02 15.39
N VAL A 79 3.26 -8.63 14.22
CA VAL A 79 3.85 -9.97 14.09
C VAL A 79 5.29 -9.92 14.58
N GLN A 80 6.12 -9.01 14.08
CA GLN A 80 7.50 -8.87 14.52
C GLN A 80 7.61 -8.66 16.04
N LYS A 81 6.77 -7.79 16.61
CA LYS A 81 6.73 -7.54 18.06
C LYS A 81 6.36 -8.78 18.87
N TYR A 82 5.33 -9.53 18.46
CA TYR A 82 4.93 -10.77 19.14
C TYR A 82 6.09 -11.79 19.19
N PHE A 83 6.82 -11.93 18.08
CA PHE A 83 7.94 -12.86 18.02
C PHE A 83 9.16 -12.36 18.80
N SER A 84 9.43 -11.05 18.85
CA SER A 84 10.50 -10.47 19.68
C SER A 84 10.17 -10.45 21.18
N GLU A 85 8.91 -10.29 21.57
CA GLU A 85 8.51 -10.41 22.99
C GLU A 85 8.62 -11.86 23.49
N SER A 86 8.41 -12.85 22.60
CA SER A 86 8.66 -14.26 22.90
C SER A 86 10.14 -14.63 23.06
N GLU A 87 11.07 -13.71 22.76
CA GLU A 87 12.52 -13.88 23.04
C GLU A 87 12.87 -13.51 24.48
N GLY A 88 12.05 -12.70 25.18
CA GLY A 88 12.32 -12.26 26.56
C GLY A 88 11.61 -13.06 27.66
N SER A 89 10.75 -14.01 27.31
CA SER A 89 10.02 -14.86 28.27
C SER A 89 10.60 -16.27 28.43
N ASP A 90 11.60 -16.63 27.63
CA ASP A 90 12.30 -17.92 27.64
C ASP A 90 13.73 -17.83 28.26
N GLU A 91 14.13 -16.67 28.81
CA GLU A 91 15.33 -16.48 29.68
C GLU A 91 14.93 -16.34 31.15
#